data_AF-A0A3D5UYS0-F1
#
_entry.id   AF-A0A3D5UYS0-F1
#
_cell.length_a   1.000
_cell.length_b   1.000
_cell.length_c   1.000
_cell.angle_alpha   90.00
_cell.angle_beta   90.00
_cell.angle_gamma   90.00
#
_symmetry.space_group_name_H-M   'P 1'
#
loop_
_entity.id
_entity.type
_entity.pdbx_description
1 polymer ?
#
loop_
_entity_poly.entity_id
_entity_poly.type
_entity_poly.pdbx_seq_one_letter_code
_entity_poly.pdbx_strand_id
1 'polypeptide(L)' 'TGGMILGTVLDELERRDLNTALITLCVGAGMGTATIIERV' A
#
# COMPACT_ATOMS: atom_id res chain seq x y z
N THR A 1 -7.79 -5.94 -6.06
CA THR A 1 -6.76 -6.27 -5.05
C THR A 1 -6.02 -5.03 -4.57
N GLY A 2 -5.54 -4.14 -5.45
CA GLY A 2 -4.83 -2.92 -5.04
C GLY A 2 -5.56 -2.07 -4.00
N GLY A 3 -6.86 -1.77 -4.21
CA GLY A 3 -7.65 -1.00 -3.24
C GLY A 3 -7.86 -1.72 -1.89
N MET A 4 -7.97 -3.05 -1.88
CA MET A 4 -8.04 -3.83 -0.63
C MET A 4 -6.71 -3.77 0.13
N ILE A 5 -5.59 -3.94 -0.57
CA ILE A 5 -4.24 -3.85 0.04
C ILE A 5 -4.02 -2.44 0.59
N LEU A 6 -4.43 -1.39 -0.13
CA LEU A 6 -4.34 -0.02 0.34
C LEU A 6 -5.09 0.17 1.67
N GLY A 7 -6.35 -0.27 1.75
CA GLY A 7 -7.13 -0.20 2.98
C GLY A 7 -6.45 -0.94 4.14
N THR A 8 -6.02 -2.18 3.91
CA THR A 8 -5.30 -2.96 4.94
C THR A 8 -4.02 -2.29 5.41
N VAL A 9 -3.24 -1.69 4.51
CA VAL A 9 -1.99 -1.00 4.87
C VAL A 9 -2.26 0.30 5.63
N LEU A 10 -3.31 1.05 5.27
CA LEU A 10 -3.74 2.23 6.02
C LEU A 10 -4.14 1.85 7.46
N ASP A 11 -4.98 0.84 7.62
CA ASP A 11 -5.39 0.33 8.94
C ASP A 11 -4.16 -0.09 9.78
N GLU A 12 -3.17 -0.70 9.13
CA GLU A 12 -1.96 -1.16 9.80
C GLU A 12 -0.99 -0.02 10.17
N LEU A 13 -0.94 1.06 9.37
CA LEU A 13 -0.22 2.29 9.73
C LEU A 13 -0.85 2.95 10.96
N GLU A 14 -2.18 3.00 11.04
CA GLU A 14 -2.90 3.52 12.21
C GLU A 14 -2.65 2.65 13.45
N ARG A 15 -2.81 1.33 13.32
CA ARG A 15 -2.63 0.38 14.43
C ARG A 15 -1.23 0.41 15.04
N ARG A 16 -0.21 0.66 14.22
CA ARG A 16 1.21 0.64 14.62
C ARG A 16 1.79 2.02 14.89
N ASP A 17 0.99 3.08 14.76
CA ASP A 17 1.44 4.47 14.82
C ASP A 17 2.67 4.73 13.91
N LEU A 18 2.54 4.36 12.65
CA LEU A 18 3.54 4.58 11.61
C LEU A 18 3.04 5.58 10.57
N ASN A 19 3.96 6.22 9.83
CA ASN A 19 3.62 7.33 8.94
C ASN A 19 3.70 6.99 7.46
N THR A 20 4.59 6.10 7.04
CA THR A 20 4.87 5.86 5.62
C THR A 20 4.79 4.37 5.29
N ALA A 21 4.19 4.04 4.15
CA ALA A 21 4.20 2.68 3.61
C ALA A 21 4.53 2.66 2.12
N LEU A 22 5.10 1.54 1.68
CA LEU A 22 5.28 1.19 0.27
C LEU A 22 4.41 -0.03 -0.05
N ILE A 23 3.63 0.09 -1.12
CA ILE A 23 2.78 -0.99 -1.64
C ILE A 23 3.28 -1.32 -3.05
N THR A 24 3.44 -2.61 -3.34
CA THR A 24 3.81 -3.10 -4.67
C THR A 24 2.79 -4.10 -5.20
N LEU A 25 2.55 -4.08 -6.51
CA LEU A 25 1.75 -5.09 -7.19
C LEU A 25 2.41 -5.52 -8.49
N CYS A 26 2.42 -6.82 -8.75
CA CYS A 26 2.61 -7.34 -10.09
C CYS A 26 1.32 -7.21 -10.90
N VAL A 27 1.48 -7.01 -12.20
CA VAL A 27 0.40 -6.93 -13.19
C VAL A 27 0.74 -7.87 -14.35
N GLY A 28 -0.28 -8.31 -15.10
CA GLY A 28 -0.08 -9.10 -16.30
C GLY A 28 0.82 -8.42 -17.33
N ALA A 29 1.36 -9.21 -18.27
CA ALA A 29 2.28 -8.76 -19.32
C ALA A 29 3.60 -8.12 -18.83
N GLY A 30 4.08 -8.52 -17.64
CA GLY A 30 5.39 -8.11 -17.12
C GLY A 30 5.42 -6.69 -16.54
N MET A 31 4.25 -6.12 -16.21
CA MET A 31 4.15 -4.79 -15.59
C MET A 31 4.08 -4.89 -14.06
N GLY A 32 4.34 -3.77 -13.39
CA GLY A 32 4.14 -3.65 -11.95
C GLY A 32 3.92 -2.20 -11.54
N THR A 33 3.34 -2.02 -10.36
CA THR A 33 3.10 -0.70 -9.76
C THR A 33 3.74 -0.63 -8.38
N ALA A 34 4.30 0.52 -8.04
CA ALA A 34 4.76 0.85 -6.69
C ALA A 34 4.09 2.15 -6.25
N THR A 35 3.56 2.17 -5.03
CA THR A 35 2.84 3.31 -4.47
C THR A 35 3.35 3.57 -3.06
N ILE A 36 3.79 4.80 -2.82
CA ILE A 36 4.15 5.27 -1.48
C ILE A 36 2.98 6.10 -0.97
N ILE A 37 2.59 5.87 0.27
CA ILE A 37 1.56 6.65 0.97
C ILE A 37 2.12 7.19 2.27
N GLU A 38 1.63 8.36 2.67
CA GLU A 38 1.84 8.96 3.98
C GLU A 38 0.50 9.07 4.69
N ARG A 39 0.46 8.66 5.96
CA ARG A 39 -0.70 8.84 6.85
C ARG A 39 -0.62 10.24 7.47
N VAL A 40 -1.68 11.03 7.31
CA VAL A 40 -1.83 12.40 7.85
C VAL A 40 -2.78 12.45 9.04
#